data_AF-A0A925MT98-F1
#
_entry.id   AF-A0A925MT98-F1
#
_cell.length_a   1.000
_cell.length_b   1.000
_cell.length_c   1.000
_cell.angle_alpha   90.00
_cell.angle_beta   90.00
_cell.angle_gamma   90.00
#
_symmetry.space_group_name_H-M   'P 1'
#
loop_
_entity.id
_entity.type
_entity.pdbx_description
1 polymer ?
#
loop_
_entity_poly.entity_id
_entity_poly.type
_entity_poly.pdbx_seq_one_letter_code
_entity_poly.pdbx_strand_id
1 'polypeptide(L)'
;MNEQLGNLERRFRRLAHISPLRVLMAMCVCTLLVSIGLLGYLHRSSEHVVADIALKTARGAAAMALRRNESDAAIEASWTAHKLKVQRLPNALNTPNVAGDTSFEGRAIIALRREPTQPYHQMMDTPSGLESKYAIADGQGGIVVIENGQTREFHTLTRNLTRLFAAIGAGIMLVILGFGILLLGMERVLQDAALVPVSQRRLLMADIFADNARSGRRSQLIPITVLCALFFAIGMRFPSGSFGVIYLTAVLLSLASSRVWHTHYAAVLSTMLIFTKLMLAQGTGLPWILLINSVLSVLAIWTTVLLSLTNSTRERSETLVRAQAEAKERESEALRAALARAEAAEAELRPALERLNLATQAAGIGVWDRDLINGAVTGDETFWQLLDSPEPEPTVDIYHRNVPEE
;
A
#
# COMPACT_ATOMS: atom_id res chain seq x y z
N MET A 1 15.24 14.29 -34.88
CA MET A 1 15.12 12.93 -34.31
C MET A 1 15.80 12.81 -32.93
N ASN A 2 17.05 13.24 -32.76
CA ASN A 2 17.76 13.20 -31.45
C ASN A 2 17.08 14.00 -30.32
N GLU A 3 16.47 15.14 -30.64
CA GLU A 3 15.79 15.95 -29.61
C GLU A 3 14.50 15.30 -29.07
N GLN A 4 13.78 14.56 -29.92
CA GLN A 4 12.61 13.79 -29.49
C GLN A 4 13.00 12.59 -28.63
N LEU A 5 14.11 11.89 -28.95
CA LEU A 5 14.64 10.81 -28.12
C LEU A 5 15.07 11.32 -26.74
N GLY A 6 15.79 12.45 -26.66
CA GLY A 6 16.21 13.04 -25.39
C GLY A 6 15.04 13.57 -24.52
N ASN A 7 13.91 13.93 -25.13
CA ASN A 7 12.70 14.30 -24.39
C ASN A 7 11.94 13.07 -23.87
N LEU A 8 11.92 11.98 -24.66
CA LEU A 8 11.34 10.69 -24.26
C LEU A 8 12.14 10.05 -23.12
N GLU A 9 13.46 10.11 -23.17
CA GLU A 9 14.34 9.61 -22.11
C GLU A 9 14.20 10.42 -20.81
N ARG A 10 14.08 11.76 -20.89
CA ARG A 10 13.79 12.61 -19.72
C ARG A 10 12.39 12.37 -19.14
N ARG A 11 11.40 11.98 -19.97
CA ARG A 11 10.07 11.57 -19.49
C ARG A 11 10.11 10.17 -18.86
N PHE A 12 10.83 9.22 -19.45
CA PHE A 12 11.04 7.89 -18.86
C PHE A 12 11.82 7.96 -17.54
N ARG A 13 12.84 8.81 -17.42
CA ARG A 13 13.59 9.02 -16.17
C ARG A 13 12.73 9.67 -15.08
N ARG A 14 11.80 10.57 -15.46
CA ARG A 14 10.80 11.13 -14.55
C ARG A 14 9.74 10.10 -14.14
N LEU A 15 9.31 9.22 -15.05
CA LEU A 15 8.37 8.13 -14.75
C LEU A 15 9.02 6.99 -13.96
N ALA A 16 10.30 6.68 -14.18
CA ALA A 16 11.08 5.71 -13.42
C ALA A 16 11.31 6.16 -11.96
N HIS A 17 11.16 7.46 -11.67
CA HIS A 17 11.15 7.98 -10.31
C HIS A 17 9.82 7.80 -9.57
N ILE A 18 8.74 7.46 -10.27
CA ILE A 18 7.55 6.94 -9.61
C ILE A 18 7.91 5.50 -9.22
N SER A 19 8.28 5.32 -7.96
CA SER A 19 8.62 3.98 -7.47
C SER A 19 7.47 3.03 -7.81
N PRO A 20 7.74 1.83 -8.34
CA PRO A 20 6.70 0.85 -8.67
C PRO A 20 5.77 0.59 -7.47
N LEU A 21 6.27 0.78 -6.25
CA LEU A 21 5.51 0.77 -5.01
C LEU A 21 4.38 1.82 -4.96
N ARG A 22 4.57 3.04 -5.48
CA ARG A 22 3.54 4.09 -5.51
C ARG A 22 2.41 3.77 -6.47
N VAL A 23 2.73 3.27 -7.66
CA VAL A 23 1.72 2.82 -8.64
C VAL A 23 0.89 1.70 -8.04
N LEU A 24 1.58 0.77 -7.39
CA LEU A 24 0.96 -0.38 -6.78
C LEU A 24 0.11 -0.02 -5.55
N MET A 25 0.54 0.94 -4.72
CA MET A 25 -0.30 1.53 -3.68
C MET A 25 -1.55 2.18 -4.26
N ALA A 26 -1.40 2.99 -5.32
CA ALA A 26 -2.53 3.64 -5.97
C ALA A 26 -3.53 2.61 -6.52
N MET A 27 -3.05 1.51 -7.13
CA MET A 27 -3.89 0.41 -7.58
C MET A 27 -4.62 -0.28 -6.42
N CYS A 28 -3.94 -0.53 -5.30
CA CYS A 28 -4.56 -1.09 -4.10
C CYS A 28 -5.67 -0.19 -3.54
N VAL A 29 -5.38 1.10 -3.39
CA VAL A 29 -6.34 2.09 -2.90
C VAL A 29 -7.54 2.18 -3.86
N CYS A 30 -7.31 2.22 -5.17
CA CYS A 30 -8.39 2.24 -6.16
C CYS A 30 -9.25 0.97 -6.10
N THR A 31 -8.62 -0.20 -6.08
CA THR A 31 -9.34 -1.50 -6.02
C THR A 31 -10.20 -1.58 -4.77
N LEU A 32 -9.71 -1.05 -3.65
CA LEU A 32 -10.43 -1.03 -2.39
C LEU A 32 -11.58 -0.02 -2.39
N LEU A 33 -11.38 1.21 -2.91
CA LEU A 33 -12.46 2.18 -3.06
C LEU A 33 -13.58 1.65 -3.94
N VAL A 34 -13.23 0.99 -5.05
CA VAL A 34 -14.20 0.31 -5.93
C VAL A 34 -14.91 -0.82 -5.17
N SER A 35 -14.18 -1.61 -4.37
CA SER A 35 -14.78 -2.68 -3.58
C SER A 35 -15.76 -2.15 -2.53
N ILE A 36 -15.41 -1.10 -1.79
CA ILE A 36 -16.29 -0.46 -0.81
C ILE A 36 -17.54 0.10 -1.49
N GLY A 37 -17.37 0.80 -2.62
CA GLY A 37 -18.48 1.32 -3.41
C GLY A 37 -19.41 0.21 -3.91
N LEU A 38 -18.85 -0.88 -4.43
CA LEU A 38 -19.59 -2.04 -4.90
C LEU A 38 -20.37 -2.72 -3.77
N LEU A 39 -19.76 -2.93 -2.61
CA LEU A 39 -20.45 -3.53 -1.47
C LEU A 39 -21.57 -2.60 -0.93
N GLY A 40 -21.34 -1.29 -0.87
CA GLY A 40 -22.39 -0.32 -0.52
C GLY A 40 -23.54 -0.30 -1.53
N TYR A 41 -23.23 -0.42 -2.83
CA TYR A 41 -24.23 -0.55 -3.88
C TYR A 41 -25.04 -1.84 -3.74
N LEU A 42 -24.39 -2.98 -3.53
CA LEU A 42 -25.07 -4.27 -3.34
C LEU A 42 -25.99 -4.25 -2.11
N HIS A 43 -25.58 -3.59 -1.03
CA HIS A 43 -26.41 -3.44 0.16
C HIS A 43 -27.70 -2.64 -0.14
N ARG A 44 -27.58 -1.45 -0.73
CA ARG A 44 -28.77 -0.66 -1.14
C ARG A 44 -29.65 -1.42 -2.13
N SER A 45 -29.03 -2.09 -3.10
CA SER A 45 -29.77 -2.91 -4.07
C SER A 45 -30.53 -4.03 -3.39
N SER A 46 -29.98 -4.65 -2.34
CA SER A 46 -30.68 -5.69 -1.60
C SER A 46 -31.91 -5.18 -0.86
N GLU A 47 -31.86 -3.96 -0.28
CA GLU A 47 -33.01 -3.33 0.36
C GLU A 47 -34.14 -3.06 -0.64
N HIS A 48 -33.80 -2.55 -1.83
CA HIS A 48 -34.77 -2.31 -2.90
C HIS A 48 -35.41 -3.61 -3.40
N VAL A 49 -34.62 -4.65 -3.67
CA VAL A 49 -35.12 -5.95 -4.13
C VAL A 49 -36.06 -6.57 -3.09
N VAL A 50 -35.72 -6.44 -1.81
CA VAL A 50 -36.55 -6.93 -0.70
C VAL A 50 -37.87 -6.19 -0.63
N ALA A 51 -37.85 -4.86 -0.72
CA ALA A 51 -39.05 -4.04 -0.72
C ALA A 51 -39.96 -4.38 -1.90
N ASP A 52 -39.39 -4.59 -3.09
CA ASP A 52 -40.12 -4.99 -4.29
C ASP A 52 -40.77 -6.37 -4.17
N ILE A 53 -40.05 -7.35 -3.61
CA ILE A 53 -40.60 -8.69 -3.35
C ILE A 53 -41.74 -8.60 -2.33
N ALA A 54 -41.54 -7.86 -1.23
CA ALA A 54 -42.57 -7.66 -0.20
C ALA A 54 -43.84 -7.05 -0.80
N LEU A 55 -43.68 -6.04 -1.66
CA LEU A 55 -44.78 -5.35 -2.32
C LEU A 55 -45.50 -6.25 -3.32
N LYS A 56 -44.77 -7.06 -4.11
CA LYS A 56 -45.37 -8.02 -5.05
C LYS A 56 -46.17 -9.10 -4.31
N THR A 57 -45.63 -9.63 -3.22
CA THR A 57 -46.32 -10.63 -2.39
C THR A 57 -47.57 -10.04 -1.74
N ALA A 58 -47.48 -8.81 -1.19
CA ALA A 58 -48.63 -8.13 -0.61
C ALA A 58 -49.72 -7.81 -1.64
N ARG A 59 -49.34 -7.37 -2.85
CA ARG A 59 -50.29 -7.17 -3.98
C ARG A 59 -51.00 -8.47 -4.37
N GLY A 60 -50.26 -9.57 -4.46
CA GLY A 60 -50.83 -10.88 -4.76
C GLY A 60 -51.83 -11.32 -3.70
N ALA A 61 -51.47 -11.19 -2.43
CA ALA A 61 -52.36 -11.47 -1.30
C ALA A 61 -53.61 -10.59 -1.30
N ALA A 62 -53.47 -9.29 -1.58
CA ALA A 62 -54.58 -8.35 -1.69
C ALA A 62 -55.53 -8.71 -2.82
N ALA A 63 -55.00 -9.02 -4.01
CA ALA A 63 -55.82 -9.41 -5.15
C ALA A 63 -56.58 -10.72 -4.88
N MET A 64 -55.99 -11.66 -4.15
CA MET A 64 -56.67 -12.88 -3.71
C MET A 64 -57.75 -12.61 -2.67
N ALA A 65 -57.47 -11.75 -1.68
CA ALA A 65 -58.44 -11.35 -0.65
C ALA A 65 -59.65 -10.60 -1.25
N LEU A 66 -59.44 -9.74 -2.26
CA LEU A 66 -60.53 -9.04 -2.94
C LEU A 66 -61.40 -9.97 -3.80
N ARG A 67 -60.84 -11.08 -4.31
CA ARG A 67 -61.59 -12.07 -5.10
C ARG A 67 -62.44 -13.00 -4.25
N ARG A 68 -61.98 -13.37 -3.05
CA ARG A 68 -62.76 -14.18 -2.11
C ARG A 68 -63.61 -13.26 -1.25
N ASN A 69 -64.90 -13.19 -1.55
CA ASN A 69 -65.89 -12.54 -0.68
C ASN A 69 -66.25 -13.42 0.55
N GLU A 70 -65.29 -14.20 1.06
CA GLU A 70 -65.46 -15.07 2.22
C GLU A 70 -65.26 -14.25 3.50
N SER A 71 -66.05 -14.55 4.53
CA SER A 71 -65.97 -13.89 5.84
C SER A 71 -64.59 -14.10 6.50
N ASP A 72 -64.17 -13.10 7.28
CA ASP A 72 -62.81 -12.97 7.87
C ASP A 72 -62.25 -14.25 8.52
N ALA A 73 -63.12 -15.12 9.06
CA ALA A 73 -62.74 -16.36 9.76
C ALA A 73 -62.15 -17.46 8.85
N ALA A 74 -62.53 -17.54 7.56
CA ALA A 74 -62.01 -18.57 6.64
C ALA A 74 -60.62 -18.20 6.07
N ILE A 75 -60.33 -16.91 6.00
CA ILE A 75 -59.06 -16.37 5.50
C ILE A 75 -57.97 -16.54 6.56
N GLU A 76 -58.27 -16.36 7.84
CA GLU A 76 -57.26 -16.53 8.89
C GLU A 76 -56.69 -17.97 8.93
N ALA A 77 -57.53 -18.99 8.71
CA ALA A 77 -57.13 -20.39 8.80
C ALA A 77 -56.17 -20.87 7.69
N SER A 78 -56.32 -20.41 6.44
CA SER A 78 -55.50 -20.88 5.30
C SER A 78 -54.16 -20.14 5.13
N TRP A 79 -54.02 -18.95 5.73
CA TRP A 79 -52.84 -18.09 5.59
C TRP A 79 -51.89 -18.13 6.79
N THR A 80 -52.27 -18.82 7.87
CA THR A 80 -51.45 -19.05 9.07
C THR A 80 -50.11 -19.74 8.79
N ALA A 81 -50.00 -20.50 7.69
CA ALA A 81 -48.72 -21.07 7.25
C ALA A 81 -47.66 -19.99 6.89
N HIS A 82 -48.09 -18.79 6.50
CA HIS A 82 -47.23 -17.68 6.06
C HIS A 82 -47.44 -16.38 6.87
N LYS A 83 -47.90 -16.44 8.13
CA LYS A 83 -48.05 -15.28 9.06
C LYS A 83 -48.55 -13.98 8.38
N LEU A 84 -49.46 -14.12 7.42
CA LEU A 84 -50.03 -12.99 6.72
C LEU A 84 -51.34 -12.66 7.42
N LYS A 85 -51.39 -11.52 8.10
CA LYS A 85 -52.63 -11.09 8.76
C LYS A 85 -53.33 -10.12 7.82
N VAL A 86 -54.48 -10.55 7.32
CA VAL A 86 -55.34 -9.74 6.47
C VAL A 86 -56.47 -9.22 7.34
N GLN A 87 -56.62 -7.90 7.41
CA GLN A 87 -57.67 -7.23 8.15
C GLN A 87 -58.48 -6.39 7.18
N ARG A 88 -59.77 -6.71 7.02
CA ARG A 88 -60.70 -5.89 6.26
C ARG A 88 -61.35 -4.86 7.18
N LEU A 89 -61.35 -3.61 6.76
CA LEU A 89 -61.97 -2.50 7.47
C LEU A 89 -63.12 -1.97 6.59
N PRO A 90 -64.34 -2.54 6.74
CA PRO A 90 -65.48 -2.12 5.92
C PRO A 90 -65.85 -0.66 6.21
N ASN A 91 -66.26 0.07 5.18
CA ASN A 91 -66.65 1.49 5.25
C ASN A 91 -65.60 2.46 5.81
N ALA A 92 -64.34 2.04 5.94
CA ALA A 92 -63.26 2.87 6.48
C ALA A 92 -62.94 4.12 5.65
N LEU A 93 -63.22 4.11 4.34
CA LEU A 93 -63.05 5.30 3.49
C LEU A 93 -64.16 6.33 3.71
N ASN A 94 -65.31 5.92 4.26
CA ASN A 94 -66.47 6.79 4.48
C ASN A 94 -66.56 7.37 5.91
N THR A 95 -65.75 6.89 6.86
CA THR A 95 -65.77 7.37 8.26
C THR A 95 -65.22 8.80 8.37
N PRO A 96 -66.03 9.82 8.72
CA PRO A 96 -65.62 11.22 8.62
C PRO A 96 -64.49 11.62 9.58
N ASN A 97 -64.22 10.83 10.63
CA ASN A 97 -63.34 11.24 11.73
C ASN A 97 -62.14 10.29 11.93
N VAL A 98 -61.13 10.42 11.06
CA VAL A 98 -59.81 9.72 11.18
C VAL A 98 -58.68 10.72 11.43
N ALA A 99 -59.02 12.02 11.52
CA ALA A 99 -58.04 13.08 11.76
C ALA A 99 -57.45 12.93 13.17
N GLY A 100 -56.14 12.63 13.25
CA GLY A 100 -55.41 12.47 14.51
C GLY A 100 -54.97 11.04 14.82
N ASP A 101 -55.45 10.04 14.07
CA ASP A 101 -54.95 8.68 14.21
C ASP A 101 -53.57 8.53 13.55
N THR A 102 -52.54 8.33 14.39
CA THR A 102 -51.16 8.07 13.96
C THR A 102 -50.89 6.59 13.75
N SER A 103 -51.91 5.74 13.77
CA SER A 103 -51.81 4.35 13.33
C SER A 103 -51.47 4.25 11.84
N PHE A 104 -51.04 3.07 11.41
CA PHE A 104 -50.84 2.81 9.99
C PHE A 104 -52.17 2.90 9.23
N GLU A 105 -53.23 2.40 9.83
CA GLU A 105 -54.58 2.31 9.30
C GLU A 105 -55.14 3.72 9.05
N GLY A 106 -54.97 4.63 10.01
CA GLY A 106 -55.38 6.03 9.87
C GLY A 106 -54.67 6.74 8.71
N ARG A 107 -53.35 6.58 8.61
CA ARG A 107 -52.56 7.13 7.48
C ARG A 107 -52.97 6.51 6.15
N ALA A 108 -53.18 5.19 6.12
CA ALA A 108 -53.61 4.47 4.93
C ALA A 108 -54.97 4.96 4.44
N ILE A 109 -55.94 5.17 5.34
CA ILE A 109 -57.26 5.72 5.01
C ILE A 109 -57.14 7.11 4.40
N ILE A 110 -56.34 7.99 5.00
CA ILE A 110 -56.12 9.36 4.48
C ILE A 110 -55.50 9.32 3.09
N ALA A 111 -54.48 8.48 2.87
CA ALA A 111 -53.83 8.33 1.58
C ALA A 111 -54.78 7.75 0.52
N LEU A 112 -55.50 6.68 0.84
CA LEU A 112 -56.43 6.01 -0.07
C LEU A 112 -57.69 6.84 -0.37
N ARG A 113 -58.08 7.79 0.50
CA ARG A 113 -59.13 8.77 0.17
C ARG A 113 -58.68 9.76 -0.90
N ARG A 114 -57.41 10.14 -0.90
CA ARG A 114 -56.85 11.06 -1.90
C ARG A 114 -56.66 10.35 -3.23
N GLU A 115 -56.11 9.14 -3.20
CA GLU A 115 -55.80 8.35 -4.40
C GLU A 115 -56.23 6.88 -4.22
N PRO A 116 -57.52 6.55 -4.46
CA PRO A 116 -58.04 5.19 -4.23
C PRO A 116 -57.37 4.09 -5.05
N THR A 117 -56.80 4.45 -6.20
CA THR A 117 -56.11 3.54 -7.11
C THR A 117 -54.68 3.26 -6.70
N GLN A 118 -54.07 4.09 -5.84
CA GLN A 118 -52.68 3.93 -5.41
C GLN A 118 -52.63 3.24 -4.05
N PRO A 119 -52.07 2.02 -3.94
CA PRO A 119 -51.98 1.35 -2.66
C PRO A 119 -51.02 2.07 -1.71
N TYR A 120 -51.38 2.14 -0.44
CA TYR A 120 -50.54 2.70 0.61
C TYR A 120 -49.67 1.59 1.21
N HIS A 121 -48.37 1.84 1.35
CA HIS A 121 -47.44 0.88 1.93
C HIS A 121 -46.49 1.57 2.90
N GLN A 122 -46.13 0.88 3.98
CA GLN A 122 -45.15 1.37 4.95
C GLN A 122 -44.38 0.20 5.54
N MET A 123 -43.06 0.31 5.57
CA MET A 123 -42.20 -0.56 6.38
C MET A 123 -42.06 0.05 7.77
N MET A 124 -42.28 -0.77 8.80
CA MET A 124 -42.15 -0.37 10.18
C MET A 124 -41.18 -1.31 10.88
N ASP A 125 -40.24 -0.74 11.62
CA ASP A 125 -39.33 -1.52 12.45
C ASP A 125 -40.05 -1.86 13.75
N THR A 126 -40.28 -3.15 13.99
CA THR A 126 -40.93 -3.63 15.21
C THR A 126 -39.92 -4.40 16.05
N PRO A 127 -40.16 -4.61 17.37
CA PRO A 127 -39.28 -5.44 18.19
C PRO A 127 -39.10 -6.87 17.65
N SER A 128 -40.08 -7.38 16.90
CA SER A 128 -40.06 -8.69 16.21
C SER A 128 -39.34 -8.69 14.86
N GLY A 129 -38.90 -7.52 14.38
CA GLY A 129 -38.24 -7.32 13.09
C GLY A 129 -38.98 -6.34 12.19
N LEU A 130 -38.53 -6.26 10.94
CA LEU A 130 -39.16 -5.40 9.94
C LEU A 130 -40.55 -5.97 9.56
N GLU A 131 -41.60 -5.19 9.80
CA GLU A 131 -42.95 -5.51 9.34
C GLU A 131 -43.33 -4.63 8.15
N SER A 132 -43.85 -5.26 7.10
CA SER A 132 -44.38 -4.55 5.95
C SER A 132 -45.90 -4.52 6.05
N LYS A 133 -46.47 -3.33 6.18
CA LYS A 133 -47.92 -3.12 6.11
C LYS A 133 -48.30 -2.56 4.74
N TYR A 134 -49.35 -3.13 4.16
CA TYR A 134 -49.86 -2.78 2.84
C TYR A 134 -51.37 -2.58 2.91
N ALA A 135 -51.89 -1.54 2.29
CA ALA A 135 -53.32 -1.23 2.28
C ALA A 135 -53.80 -0.88 0.87
N ILE A 136 -54.98 -1.38 0.51
CA ILE A 136 -55.65 -1.09 -0.76
C ILE A 136 -57.15 -0.86 -0.53
N ALA A 137 -57.76 0.01 -1.33
CA ALA A 137 -59.22 0.20 -1.32
C ALA A 137 -59.93 -1.06 -1.85
N ASP A 138 -61.04 -1.45 -1.22
CA ASP A 138 -61.80 -2.64 -1.62
C ASP A 138 -62.86 -2.37 -2.70
N GLY A 139 -62.99 -1.11 -3.13
CA GLY A 139 -63.98 -0.64 -4.10
C GLY A 139 -65.40 -0.44 -3.54
N GLN A 140 -65.67 -0.86 -2.30
CA GLN A 140 -66.96 -0.72 -1.61
C GLN A 140 -66.92 0.34 -0.49
N GLY A 141 -65.90 1.20 -0.50
CA GLY A 141 -65.67 2.20 0.54
C GLY A 141 -64.98 1.65 1.79
N GLY A 142 -64.52 0.40 1.78
CA GLY A 142 -63.62 -0.18 2.78
C GLY A 142 -62.16 -0.17 2.34
N ILE A 143 -61.28 -0.64 3.23
CA ILE A 143 -59.89 -0.94 2.91
C ILE A 143 -59.53 -2.35 3.34
N VAL A 144 -58.62 -2.98 2.62
CA VAL A 144 -57.97 -4.24 3.02
C VAL A 144 -56.56 -3.91 3.46
N VAL A 145 -56.26 -4.20 4.73
CA VAL A 145 -54.93 -4.07 5.32
C VAL A 145 -54.28 -5.44 5.38
N ILE A 146 -53.04 -5.52 4.95
CA ILE A 146 -52.22 -6.73 4.95
C ILE A 146 -50.98 -6.44 5.77
N GLU A 147 -50.86 -7.14 6.88
CA GLU A 147 -49.66 -7.17 7.70
C GLU A 147 -48.87 -8.42 7.29
N ASN A 148 -47.74 -8.18 6.63
CA ASN A 148 -46.79 -9.24 6.32
C ASN A 148 -45.70 -9.25 7.39
N GLY A 149 -45.87 -10.14 8.37
CA GLY A 149 -44.85 -10.44 9.36
C GLY A 149 -43.70 -11.18 8.68
N GLN A 150 -42.76 -10.43 8.11
CA GLN A 150 -41.68 -10.88 7.23
C GLN A 150 -40.63 -11.79 7.91
N THR A 151 -41.00 -12.57 8.91
CA THR A 151 -40.05 -13.04 9.93
C THR A 151 -39.24 -14.27 9.52
N ARG A 152 -39.68 -15.15 8.61
CA ARG A 152 -38.92 -16.39 8.35
C ARG A 152 -38.11 -16.35 7.07
N GLU A 153 -38.77 -16.10 5.94
CA GLU A 153 -38.11 -16.11 4.62
C GLU A 153 -37.11 -14.97 4.49
N PHE A 154 -37.46 -13.77 4.99
CA PHE A 154 -36.56 -12.63 4.99
C PHE A 154 -35.36 -12.87 5.89
N HIS A 155 -35.53 -13.44 7.09
CA HIS A 155 -34.39 -13.80 7.93
C HIS A 155 -33.47 -14.81 7.25
N THR A 156 -33.99 -15.80 6.49
CA THR A 156 -33.15 -16.69 5.68
C THR A 156 -32.46 -15.96 4.53
N LEU A 157 -33.16 -15.07 3.82
CA LEU A 157 -32.58 -14.30 2.71
C LEU A 157 -31.47 -13.37 3.21
N THR A 158 -31.74 -12.59 4.25
CA THR A 158 -30.79 -11.67 4.87
C THR A 158 -29.62 -12.42 5.49
N ARG A 159 -29.84 -13.60 6.08
CA ARG A 159 -28.76 -14.48 6.56
C ARG A 159 -27.89 -15.01 5.42
N ASN A 160 -28.49 -15.41 4.30
CA ASN A 160 -27.75 -15.88 3.13
C ASN A 160 -26.97 -14.74 2.46
N LEU A 161 -27.57 -13.56 2.33
CA LEU A 161 -26.90 -12.35 1.87
C LEU A 161 -25.74 -11.97 2.79
N THR A 162 -25.95 -12.01 4.11
CA THR A 162 -24.89 -11.77 5.10
C THR A 162 -23.72 -12.74 4.92
N ARG A 163 -24.01 -14.03 4.72
CA ARG A 163 -22.96 -15.04 4.44
C ARG A 163 -22.22 -14.76 3.14
N LEU A 164 -22.94 -14.38 2.09
CA LEU A 164 -22.36 -14.00 0.80
C LEU A 164 -21.44 -12.78 0.95
N PHE A 165 -21.89 -11.73 1.63
CA PHE A 165 -21.08 -10.53 1.89
C PHE A 165 -19.86 -10.84 2.75
N ALA A 166 -20.01 -11.67 3.79
CA ALA A 166 -18.90 -12.12 4.61
C ALA A 166 -17.87 -12.92 3.78
N ALA A 167 -18.33 -13.78 2.87
CA ALA A 167 -17.46 -14.54 1.97
C ALA A 167 -16.73 -13.64 0.96
N ILE A 168 -17.42 -12.67 0.36
CA ILE A 168 -16.82 -11.68 -0.55
C ILE A 168 -15.78 -10.84 0.20
N GLY A 169 -16.13 -10.33 1.38
CA GLY A 169 -15.21 -9.56 2.22
C GLY A 169 -13.99 -10.38 2.65
N ALA A 170 -14.19 -11.65 3.03
CA ALA A 170 -13.08 -12.58 3.30
C ALA A 170 -12.18 -12.78 2.08
N GLY A 171 -12.77 -12.93 0.89
CA GLY A 171 -12.03 -13.03 -0.38
C GLY A 171 -11.17 -11.78 -0.64
N ILE A 172 -11.75 -10.59 -0.50
CA ILE A 172 -11.02 -9.32 -0.65
C ILE A 172 -9.86 -9.24 0.37
N MET A 173 -10.09 -9.61 1.63
CA MET A 173 -9.05 -9.63 2.66
C MET A 173 -7.92 -10.61 2.33
N LEU A 174 -8.23 -11.80 1.80
CA LEU A 174 -7.22 -12.77 1.36
C LEU A 174 -6.42 -12.26 0.17
N VAL A 175 -7.05 -11.57 -0.78
CA VAL A 175 -6.35 -10.92 -1.90
C VAL A 175 -5.40 -9.83 -1.39
N ILE A 176 -5.87 -8.96 -0.48
CA ILE A 176 -5.03 -7.92 0.14
C ILE A 176 -3.85 -8.55 0.90
N LEU A 177 -4.11 -9.61 1.67
CA LEU A 177 -3.07 -10.32 2.42
C LEU A 177 -2.05 -10.98 1.48
N GLY A 178 -2.51 -11.69 0.46
CA GLY A 178 -1.66 -12.34 -0.54
C GLY A 178 -0.82 -11.32 -1.31
N PHE A 179 -1.40 -10.17 -1.63
CA PHE A 179 -0.69 -9.07 -2.26
C PHE A 179 0.35 -8.43 -1.33
N GLY A 180 0.00 -8.25 -0.06
CA GLY A 180 0.95 -7.86 0.99
C GLY A 180 2.13 -8.83 1.03
N ILE A 181 1.89 -10.14 1.07
CA ILE A 181 2.94 -11.17 1.07
C ILE A 181 3.77 -11.13 -0.23
N LEU A 182 3.13 -10.96 -1.38
CA LEU A 182 3.82 -10.88 -2.67
C LEU A 182 4.74 -9.66 -2.74
N LEU A 183 4.29 -8.51 -2.22
CA LEU A 183 5.13 -7.33 -2.09
C LEU A 183 6.35 -7.58 -1.20
N LEU A 184 6.18 -8.32 -0.11
CA LEU A 184 7.29 -8.70 0.76
C LEU A 184 8.30 -9.61 0.05
N GLY A 185 7.80 -10.57 -0.73
CA GLY A 185 8.64 -11.44 -1.54
C GLY A 185 9.40 -10.64 -2.60
N MET A 186 8.70 -9.77 -3.33
CA MET A 186 9.28 -8.98 -4.41
C MET A 186 10.30 -7.97 -3.89
N GLU A 187 10.06 -7.32 -2.74
CA GLU A 187 11.02 -6.40 -2.14
C GLU A 187 12.30 -7.14 -1.74
N ARG A 188 12.21 -8.33 -1.12
CA ARG A 188 13.40 -9.16 -0.83
C ARG A 188 14.16 -9.52 -2.09
N VAL A 189 13.45 -9.99 -3.11
CA VAL A 189 14.08 -10.38 -4.39
C VAL A 189 14.73 -9.18 -5.09
N LEU A 190 14.08 -8.00 -5.08
CA LEU A 190 14.62 -6.78 -5.66
C LEU A 190 15.80 -6.24 -4.86
N GLN A 191 15.76 -6.30 -3.52
CA GLN A 191 16.89 -5.93 -2.67
C GLN A 191 18.08 -6.86 -2.93
N ASP A 192 17.84 -8.15 -3.10
CA ASP A 192 18.88 -9.11 -3.44
C ASP A 192 19.41 -8.86 -4.87
N ALA A 193 18.55 -8.56 -5.83
CA ALA A 193 18.90 -8.48 -7.25
C ALA A 193 19.50 -7.14 -7.69
N ALA A 194 19.11 -6.00 -7.10
CA ALA A 194 19.30 -4.71 -7.75
C ALA A 194 20.69 -4.07 -7.61
N LEU A 195 21.50 -4.35 -6.57
CA LEU A 195 22.61 -3.43 -6.27
C LEU A 195 23.92 -4.03 -5.77
N VAL A 196 24.09 -5.34 -5.71
CA VAL A 196 25.32 -5.90 -5.14
C VAL A 196 26.04 -6.79 -6.16
N PRO A 197 27.19 -6.35 -6.71
CA PRO A 197 28.10 -7.20 -7.46
C PRO A 197 28.36 -8.48 -6.68
N VAL A 198 28.40 -9.63 -7.35
CA VAL A 198 28.46 -10.96 -6.69
C VAL A 198 29.58 -11.07 -5.64
N SER A 199 30.68 -10.33 -5.83
CA SER A 199 31.80 -10.23 -4.89
C SER A 199 31.44 -9.55 -3.56
N GLN A 200 30.56 -8.55 -3.55
CA GLN A 200 30.15 -7.83 -2.34
C GLN A 200 29.00 -8.52 -1.59
N ARG A 201 28.23 -9.41 -2.23
CA ARG A 201 27.09 -10.10 -1.59
C ARG A 201 27.50 -10.91 -0.36
N ARG A 202 28.64 -11.61 -0.44
CA ARG A 202 29.11 -12.44 0.69
C ARG A 202 29.51 -11.59 1.89
N LEU A 203 30.12 -10.42 1.64
CA LEU A 203 30.53 -9.50 2.69
C LEU A 203 29.32 -8.83 3.35
N LEU A 204 28.35 -8.40 2.55
CA LEU A 204 27.13 -7.74 3.03
C LEU A 204 26.21 -8.73 3.78
N MET A 205 26.11 -9.99 3.32
CA MET A 205 25.44 -11.06 4.07
C MET A 205 26.14 -11.35 5.40
N ALA A 206 27.48 -11.47 5.39
CA ALA A 206 28.24 -11.67 6.62
C ALA A 206 28.04 -10.52 7.62
N ASP A 207 27.95 -9.28 7.13
CA ASP A 207 27.71 -8.11 7.97
C ASP A 207 26.27 -8.06 8.50
N ILE A 208 25.26 -8.39 7.69
CA ILE A 208 23.87 -8.52 8.16
C ILE A 208 23.72 -9.61 9.22
N PHE A 209 24.39 -10.76 9.05
CA PHE A 209 24.38 -11.84 10.06
C PHE A 209 25.17 -11.45 11.30
N ALA A 210 26.30 -10.77 11.16
CA ALA A 210 27.11 -10.28 12.27
C ALA A 210 26.40 -9.17 13.06
N ASP A 211 25.69 -8.26 12.39
CA ASP A 211 24.92 -7.19 13.03
C ASP A 211 23.67 -7.73 13.73
N ASN A 212 23.06 -8.80 13.20
CA ASN A 212 22.03 -9.56 13.91
C ASN A 212 22.56 -10.27 15.17
N ALA A 213 23.82 -10.73 15.15
CA ALA A 213 24.47 -11.36 16.31
C ALA A 213 24.96 -10.33 17.35
N ARG A 214 25.44 -9.16 16.91
CA ARG A 214 25.98 -8.09 17.77
C ARG A 214 24.91 -7.20 18.37
N SER A 215 23.76 -7.05 17.72
CA SER A 215 22.61 -6.36 18.30
C SER A 215 21.99 -7.22 19.42
N GLY A 216 22.64 -7.26 20.58
CA GLY A 216 22.10 -7.78 21.85
C GLY A 216 20.86 -7.02 22.36
N ARG A 217 20.16 -6.31 21.48
CA ARG A 217 18.86 -5.69 21.74
C ARG A 217 17.85 -6.81 21.93
N ARG A 218 17.21 -6.82 23.10
CA ARG A 218 16.11 -7.76 23.45
C ARG A 218 15.11 -7.85 22.30
N SER A 219 14.73 -9.08 21.94
CA SER A 219 13.70 -9.34 20.93
C SER A 219 12.37 -8.71 21.36
N GLN A 220 11.86 -7.75 20.59
CA GLN A 220 10.56 -7.11 20.85
C GLN A 220 9.36 -7.94 20.37
N LEU A 221 9.57 -9.14 19.83
CA LEU A 221 8.47 -9.99 19.40
C LEU A 221 7.48 -10.37 20.49
N ILE A 222 8.00 -10.74 21.66
CA ILE A 222 7.18 -11.15 22.80
C ILE A 222 6.24 -10.01 23.21
N PRO A 223 6.72 -8.78 23.48
CA PRO A 223 5.82 -7.70 23.85
C PRO A 223 4.84 -7.33 22.73
N ILE A 224 5.24 -7.36 21.46
CA ILE A 224 4.33 -7.10 20.32
C ILE A 224 3.21 -8.15 20.27
N THR A 225 3.55 -9.44 20.42
CA THR A 225 2.57 -10.54 20.40
C THR A 225 1.60 -10.45 21.56
N VAL A 226 2.11 -10.18 22.77
CA VAL A 226 1.30 -9.98 23.99
C VAL A 226 0.36 -8.79 23.81
N LEU A 227 0.84 -7.69 23.24
CA LEU A 227 0.02 -6.50 22.99
C LEU A 227 -1.10 -6.77 21.98
N CYS A 228 -0.79 -7.47 20.87
CA CYS A 228 -1.80 -7.87 19.88
C CYS A 228 -2.87 -8.78 20.48
N ALA A 229 -2.46 -9.76 21.30
CA ALA A 229 -3.39 -10.65 22.00
C ALA A 229 -4.26 -9.89 23.00
N LEU A 230 -3.69 -8.93 23.74
CA LEU A 230 -4.42 -8.07 24.67
C LEU A 230 -5.47 -7.23 23.95
N PHE A 231 -5.10 -6.58 22.83
CA PHE A 231 -6.03 -5.79 22.03
C PHE A 231 -7.14 -6.64 21.42
N PHE A 232 -6.86 -7.87 21.03
CA PHE A 232 -7.89 -8.83 20.60
C PHE A 232 -8.86 -9.18 21.74
N ALA A 233 -8.34 -9.50 22.92
CA ALA A 233 -9.16 -9.81 24.09
C ALA A 233 -10.07 -8.63 24.49
N ILE A 234 -9.54 -7.40 24.46
CA ILE A 234 -10.32 -6.17 24.66
C ILE A 234 -11.37 -6.03 23.56
N GLY A 235 -10.97 -6.15 22.30
CA GLY A 235 -11.85 -6.02 21.14
C GLY A 235 -12.99 -7.04 21.09
N MET A 236 -12.85 -8.20 21.73
CA MET A 236 -13.92 -9.20 21.87
C MET A 236 -14.99 -8.78 22.90
N ARG A 237 -14.65 -7.95 23.89
CA ARG A 237 -15.61 -7.47 24.90
C ARG A 237 -16.49 -6.32 24.42
N PHE A 238 -16.03 -5.59 23.41
CA PHE A 238 -16.76 -4.44 22.89
C PHE A 238 -17.39 -4.77 21.53
N PRO A 239 -18.73 -4.79 21.43
CA PRO A 239 -19.44 -5.08 20.19
C PRO A 239 -19.33 -3.95 19.16
N SER A 240 -18.83 -2.77 19.52
CA SER A 240 -18.69 -1.66 18.60
C SER A 240 -17.61 -1.94 17.54
N GLY A 241 -17.90 -1.55 16.31
CA GLY A 241 -17.04 -1.86 15.16
C GLY A 241 -15.73 -1.07 15.09
N SER A 242 -15.49 -0.09 15.96
CA SER A 242 -14.40 0.88 15.81
C SER A 242 -13.02 0.41 16.33
N PHE A 243 -12.88 -0.84 16.76
CA PHE A 243 -11.68 -1.33 17.45
C PHE A 243 -10.45 -1.53 16.56
N GLY A 244 -10.60 -1.51 15.24
CA GLY A 244 -9.48 -1.78 14.36
C GLY A 244 -8.35 -0.74 14.43
N VAL A 245 -8.66 0.48 14.88
CA VAL A 245 -7.66 1.54 15.12
C VAL A 245 -6.64 1.15 16.21
N ILE A 246 -7.04 0.35 17.20
CA ILE A 246 -6.14 -0.05 18.29
C ILE A 246 -5.01 -0.97 17.79
N TYR A 247 -5.29 -1.80 16.77
CA TYR A 247 -4.24 -2.61 16.15
C TYR A 247 -3.20 -1.75 15.42
N LEU A 248 -3.58 -0.57 14.93
CA LEU A 248 -2.64 0.38 14.37
C LEU A 248 -1.58 0.79 15.40
N THR A 249 -1.95 0.91 16.67
CA THR A 249 -1.02 1.23 17.76
C THR A 249 0.03 0.13 17.95
N ALA A 250 -0.35 -1.15 17.82
CA ALA A 250 0.61 -2.26 17.88
C ALA A 250 1.60 -2.22 16.70
N VAL A 251 1.11 -1.89 15.50
CA VAL A 251 1.93 -1.73 14.30
C VAL A 251 2.86 -0.53 14.44
N LEU A 252 2.38 0.63 14.91
CA LEU A 252 3.20 1.81 15.16
C LEU A 252 4.26 1.54 16.24
N LEU A 253 3.91 0.83 17.31
CA LEU A 253 4.89 0.45 18.34
C LEU A 253 5.96 -0.49 17.77
N SER A 254 5.60 -1.37 16.84
CA SER A 254 6.57 -2.22 16.15
C SER A 254 7.54 -1.44 15.25
N LEU A 255 7.20 -0.21 14.83
CA LEU A 255 8.11 0.67 14.08
C LEU A 255 9.28 1.17 14.93
N ALA A 256 9.11 1.24 16.26
CA ALA A 256 10.21 1.55 17.16
C ALA A 256 11.27 0.43 17.19
N SER A 257 10.97 -0.73 16.60
CA SER A 257 11.91 -1.83 16.48
C SER A 257 12.85 -1.63 15.30
N SER A 258 14.16 -1.81 15.52
CA SER A 258 15.16 -1.71 14.45
C SER A 258 15.07 -2.83 13.40
N ARG A 259 14.23 -3.83 13.64
CA ARG A 259 14.06 -5.00 12.78
C ARG A 259 12.75 -4.87 11.99
N VAL A 260 12.88 -4.60 10.69
CA VAL A 260 11.74 -4.39 9.78
C VAL A 260 10.77 -5.59 9.78
N TRP A 261 11.26 -6.81 10.00
CA TRP A 261 10.40 -7.99 10.03
C TRP A 261 9.43 -8.03 11.22
N HIS A 262 9.71 -7.34 12.33
CA HIS A 262 8.75 -7.21 13.44
C HIS A 262 7.49 -6.46 13.02
N THR A 263 7.63 -5.42 12.19
CA THR A 263 6.51 -4.66 11.64
C THR A 263 5.62 -5.51 10.76
N HIS A 264 6.21 -6.35 9.91
CA HIS A 264 5.48 -7.29 9.08
C HIS A 264 4.74 -8.33 9.90
N TYR A 265 5.41 -8.91 10.90
CA TYR A 265 4.80 -9.86 11.81
C TYR A 265 3.60 -9.23 12.54
N ALA A 266 3.74 -8.01 13.06
CA ALA A 266 2.66 -7.29 13.72
C ALA A 266 1.46 -7.06 12.79
N ALA A 267 1.70 -6.68 11.53
CA ALA A 267 0.64 -6.43 10.56
C ALA A 267 -0.10 -7.70 10.13
N VAL A 268 0.63 -8.79 9.87
CA VAL A 268 0.03 -10.10 9.54
C VAL A 268 -0.77 -10.64 10.72
N LEU A 269 -0.19 -10.61 11.93
CA LEU A 269 -0.86 -11.04 13.15
C LEU A 269 -2.13 -10.22 13.41
N SER A 270 -2.07 -8.90 13.27
CA SER A 270 -3.24 -8.01 13.44
C SER A 270 -4.32 -8.30 12.40
N THR A 271 -3.94 -8.52 11.14
CA THR A 271 -4.88 -8.87 10.06
C THR A 271 -5.57 -10.21 10.34
N MET A 272 -4.82 -11.22 10.78
CA MET A 272 -5.37 -12.52 11.20
C MET A 272 -6.33 -12.38 12.38
N LEU A 273 -6.00 -11.57 13.39
CA LEU A 273 -6.87 -11.36 14.55
C LEU A 273 -8.16 -10.62 14.18
N ILE A 274 -8.10 -9.61 13.31
CA ILE A 274 -9.29 -8.93 12.77
C ILE A 274 -10.18 -9.93 12.02
N PHE A 275 -9.58 -10.81 11.20
CA PHE A 275 -10.31 -11.84 10.48
C PHE A 275 -10.98 -12.86 11.41
N THR A 276 -10.25 -13.34 12.42
CA THR A 276 -10.79 -14.25 13.45
C THR A 276 -11.97 -13.60 14.18
N LYS A 277 -11.87 -12.32 14.55
CA LYS A 277 -12.99 -11.57 15.15
C LYS A 277 -14.20 -11.53 14.22
N LEU A 278 -13.99 -11.28 12.92
CA LEU A 278 -15.07 -11.25 11.93
C LEU A 278 -15.77 -12.62 11.81
N MET A 279 -15.01 -13.72 11.88
CA MET A 279 -15.56 -15.08 11.85
C MET A 279 -16.33 -15.44 13.12
N LEU A 280 -15.89 -14.96 14.28
CA LEU A 280 -16.60 -15.16 15.55
C LEU A 280 -17.87 -14.30 15.66
N ALA A 281 -17.94 -13.17 14.95
CA ALA A 281 -19.05 -12.23 15.00
C ALA A 281 -20.30 -12.64 14.17
N GLN A 282 -20.34 -13.84 13.59
CA GLN A 282 -21.42 -14.30 12.67
C GLN A 282 -22.84 -14.38 13.27
N GLY A 283 -23.07 -13.95 14.51
CA GLY A 283 -24.38 -13.96 15.19
C GLY A 283 -24.97 -12.58 15.50
N THR A 284 -24.24 -11.47 15.34
CA THR A 284 -24.75 -10.13 15.69
C THR A 284 -25.37 -9.48 14.46
N GLY A 285 -26.64 -9.06 14.54
CA GLY A 285 -27.46 -8.58 13.41
C GLY A 285 -26.98 -7.33 12.65
N LEU A 286 -25.77 -6.83 12.90
CA LEU A 286 -25.15 -5.69 12.21
C LEU A 286 -23.81 -6.08 11.54
N PRO A 287 -23.78 -7.11 10.68
CA PRO A 287 -22.55 -7.64 10.08
C PRO A 287 -21.87 -6.65 9.12
N TRP A 288 -22.64 -5.76 8.50
CA TRP A 288 -22.14 -4.85 7.47
C TRP A 288 -21.22 -3.75 8.02
N ILE A 289 -21.61 -3.10 9.13
CA ILE A 289 -20.79 -2.07 9.78
C ILE A 289 -19.48 -2.68 10.29
N LEU A 290 -19.55 -3.90 10.84
CA LEU A 290 -18.38 -4.65 11.28
C LEU A 290 -17.44 -4.98 10.11
N LEU A 291 -17.99 -5.37 8.95
CA LEU A 291 -17.23 -5.66 7.75
C LEU A 291 -16.48 -4.44 7.24
N ILE A 292 -17.17 -3.31 7.05
CA ILE A 292 -16.56 -2.06 6.56
C ILE A 292 -15.43 -1.63 7.49
N ASN A 293 -15.69 -1.59 8.80
CA ASN A 293 -14.70 -1.13 9.75
C ASN A 293 -13.49 -2.07 9.80
N SER A 294 -13.70 -3.38 9.65
CA SER A 294 -12.60 -4.36 9.58
C SER A 294 -11.74 -4.14 8.33
N VAL A 295 -12.36 -3.94 7.16
CA VAL A 295 -11.66 -3.67 5.90
C VAL A 295 -10.86 -2.36 5.99
N LEU A 296 -11.47 -1.28 6.49
CA LEU A 296 -10.79 0.00 6.68
C LEU A 296 -9.58 -0.10 7.61
N SER A 297 -9.69 -0.93 8.65
CA SER A 297 -8.62 -1.10 9.63
C SER A 297 -7.45 -1.91 9.10
N VAL A 298 -7.73 -2.98 8.35
CA VAL A 298 -6.66 -3.72 7.64
C VAL A 298 -5.97 -2.83 6.62
N LEU A 299 -6.71 -1.99 5.90
CA LEU A 299 -6.11 -1.00 5.01
C LEU A 299 -5.20 -0.02 5.77
N ALA A 300 -5.67 0.56 6.86
CA ALA A 300 -4.87 1.48 7.67
C ALA A 300 -3.57 0.82 8.12
N ILE A 301 -3.64 -0.42 8.62
CA ILE A 301 -2.46 -1.22 9.01
C ILE A 301 -1.47 -1.34 7.85
N TRP A 302 -1.90 -1.84 6.69
CA TRP A 302 -0.99 -2.08 5.56
C TRP A 302 -0.45 -0.78 4.96
N THR A 303 -1.25 0.28 4.94
CA THR A 303 -0.79 1.61 4.50
C THR A 303 0.31 2.14 5.41
N THR A 304 0.17 1.98 6.72
CA THR A 304 1.21 2.37 7.68
C THR A 304 2.49 1.54 7.53
N VAL A 305 2.37 0.23 7.30
CA VAL A 305 3.54 -0.63 7.00
C VAL A 305 4.26 -0.14 5.74
N LEU A 306 3.53 0.06 4.65
CA LEU A 306 4.08 0.52 3.38
C LEU A 306 4.76 1.89 3.50
N LEU A 307 4.10 2.83 4.19
CA LEU A 307 4.66 4.16 4.41
C LEU A 307 5.94 4.09 5.24
N SER A 308 5.97 3.26 6.29
CA SER A 308 7.17 3.05 7.09
C SER A 308 8.32 2.45 6.29
N LEU A 309 8.04 1.46 5.43
CA LEU A 309 9.03 0.86 4.54
C LEU A 309 9.64 1.93 3.62
N THR A 310 8.80 2.75 2.99
CA THR A 310 9.30 3.84 2.15
C THR A 310 10.15 4.83 2.93
N ASN A 311 9.76 5.19 4.14
CA ASN A 311 10.53 6.13 4.94
C ASN A 311 11.90 5.54 5.35
N SER A 312 11.94 4.26 5.70
CA SER A 312 13.19 3.58 6.05
C SER A 312 14.18 3.51 4.88
N THR A 313 13.67 3.31 3.66
CA THR A 313 14.52 3.32 2.45
C THR A 313 15.09 4.71 2.18
N ARG A 314 14.32 5.76 2.47
CA ARG A 314 14.76 7.14 2.32
C ARG A 314 15.85 7.49 3.32
N GLU A 315 15.66 7.16 4.59
CA GLU A 315 16.67 7.35 5.65
C GLU A 315 17.99 6.64 5.30
N ARG A 316 17.95 5.41 4.78
CA ARG A 316 19.15 4.69 4.33
C ARG A 316 19.83 5.33 3.13
N SER A 317 19.06 5.88 2.20
CA SER A 317 19.66 6.58 1.05
C SER A 317 20.39 7.85 1.49
N GLU A 318 19.87 8.56 2.49
CA GLU A 318 20.49 9.77 3.03
C GLU A 318 21.78 9.46 3.79
N THR A 319 21.82 8.37 4.56
CA THR A 319 23.06 7.96 5.24
C THR A 319 24.14 7.53 4.27
N LEU A 320 23.79 6.81 3.19
CA LEU A 320 24.74 6.43 2.15
C LEU A 320 25.28 7.64 1.38
N VAL A 321 24.42 8.60 1.03
CA VAL A 321 24.85 9.83 0.35
C VAL A 321 25.79 10.64 1.24
N ARG A 322 25.52 10.73 2.55
CA ARG A 322 26.43 11.38 3.51
C ARG A 322 27.76 10.65 3.61
N ALA A 323 27.75 9.32 3.76
CA ALA A 323 28.97 8.53 3.83
C ALA A 323 29.81 8.63 2.54
N GLN A 324 29.16 8.68 1.37
CA GLN A 324 29.83 8.89 0.09
C GLN A 324 30.40 10.30 -0.04
N ALA A 325 29.70 11.33 0.45
CA ALA A 325 30.22 12.70 0.47
C ALA A 325 31.47 12.80 1.35
N GLU A 326 31.44 12.23 2.56
CA GLU A 326 32.58 12.18 3.46
C GLU A 326 33.77 11.42 2.87
N ALA A 327 33.52 10.29 2.18
CA ALA A 327 34.57 9.52 1.53
C ALA A 327 35.27 10.31 0.41
N LYS A 328 34.50 11.05 -0.40
CA LYS A 328 35.05 11.92 -1.47
C LYS A 328 35.83 13.10 -0.91
N GLU A 329 35.38 13.65 0.21
CA GLU A 329 36.10 14.73 0.89
C GLU A 329 37.47 14.25 1.37
N ARG A 330 37.53 13.08 2.04
CA ARG A 330 38.79 12.46 2.45
C ARG A 330 39.71 12.14 1.28
N GLU A 331 39.16 11.65 0.17
CA GLU A 331 39.94 11.41 -1.05
C GLU A 331 40.50 12.71 -1.63
N SER A 332 39.69 13.77 -1.69
CA SER A 332 40.14 15.08 -2.14
C SER A 332 41.22 15.68 -1.23
N GLU A 333 41.11 15.52 0.09
CA GLU A 333 42.12 15.97 1.05
C GLU A 333 43.42 15.19 0.90
N ALA A 334 43.33 13.86 0.76
CA ALA A 334 44.49 13.00 0.53
C ALA A 334 45.22 13.36 -0.77
N LEU A 335 44.49 13.64 -1.85
CA LEU A 335 45.05 14.09 -3.12
C LEU A 335 45.74 15.44 -2.98
N ARG A 336 45.12 16.42 -2.30
CA ARG A 336 45.75 17.73 -2.04
C ARG A 336 47.02 17.60 -1.21
N ALA A 337 47.01 16.76 -0.17
CA ALA A 337 48.17 16.52 0.66
C ALA A 337 49.29 15.75 -0.07
N ALA A 338 48.96 14.90 -1.03
CA ALA A 338 49.93 14.23 -1.89
C ALA A 338 50.56 15.22 -2.90
N LEU A 339 49.74 16.08 -3.51
CA LEU A 339 50.20 17.10 -4.44
C LEU A 339 51.12 18.11 -3.76
N ALA A 340 50.75 18.62 -2.57
CA ALA A 340 51.61 19.51 -1.79
C ALA A 340 52.96 18.86 -1.41
N ARG A 341 52.99 17.56 -1.13
CA ARG A 341 54.25 16.81 -0.88
C ARG A 341 55.09 16.67 -2.14
N ALA A 342 54.48 16.44 -3.30
CA ALA A 342 55.17 16.37 -4.57
C ALA A 342 55.78 17.73 -4.95
N GLU A 343 55.01 18.81 -4.82
CA GLU A 343 55.49 20.18 -5.06
C GLU A 343 56.66 20.56 -4.14
N ALA A 344 56.59 20.21 -2.85
CA ALA A 344 57.68 20.44 -1.91
C ALA A 344 58.97 19.67 -2.30
N ALA A 345 58.83 18.41 -2.72
CA ALA A 345 59.97 17.61 -3.18
C ALA A 345 60.59 18.16 -4.48
N GLU A 346 59.77 18.63 -5.43
CA GLU A 346 60.25 19.28 -6.65
C GLU A 346 61.00 20.58 -6.34
N ALA A 347 60.46 21.39 -5.43
CA ALA A 347 61.07 22.64 -5.00
C ALA A 347 62.42 22.43 -4.30
N GLU A 348 62.62 21.31 -3.59
CA GLU A 348 63.89 20.94 -2.97
C GLU A 348 64.92 20.42 -3.98
N LEU A 349 64.48 19.70 -5.03
CA LEU A 349 65.36 19.20 -6.08
C LEU A 349 65.86 20.29 -7.02
N ARG A 350 65.02 21.30 -7.34
CA ARG A 350 65.38 22.39 -8.25
C ARG A 350 66.71 23.09 -7.92
N PRO A 351 67.00 23.55 -6.69
CA PRO A 351 68.27 24.20 -6.37
C PRO A 351 69.47 23.23 -6.35
N ALA A 352 69.25 21.92 -6.18
CA ALA A 352 70.32 20.93 -6.32
C ALA A 352 70.71 20.74 -7.80
N LEU A 353 69.71 20.67 -8.69
CA LEU A 353 69.92 20.61 -10.14
C LEU A 353 70.57 21.90 -10.68
N GLU A 354 70.12 23.07 -10.23
CA GLU A 354 70.72 24.36 -10.59
C GLU A 354 72.20 24.43 -10.17
N ARG A 355 72.53 23.99 -8.95
CA ARG A 355 73.93 23.93 -8.46
C ARG A 355 74.78 22.93 -9.23
N LEU A 356 74.23 21.76 -9.55
CA LEU A 356 74.92 20.77 -10.37
C LEU A 356 75.24 21.34 -11.74
N ASN A 357 74.24 21.93 -12.41
CA ASN A 357 74.38 22.51 -13.74
C ASN A 357 75.44 23.63 -13.75
N LEU A 358 75.43 24.53 -12.75
CA LEU A 358 76.46 25.55 -12.58
C LEU A 358 77.86 24.97 -12.37
N ALA A 359 77.99 23.88 -11.61
CA ALA A 359 79.28 23.23 -11.38
C ALA A 359 79.84 22.57 -12.65
N THR A 360 79.00 21.87 -13.44
CA THR A 360 79.41 21.29 -14.73
C THR A 360 79.82 22.36 -15.73
N GLN A 361 79.06 23.46 -15.83
CA GLN A 361 79.40 24.60 -16.69
C GLN A 361 80.73 25.24 -16.29
N ALA A 362 80.93 25.52 -14.99
CA ALA A 362 82.17 26.11 -14.50
C ALA A 362 83.40 25.22 -14.68
N ALA A 363 83.23 23.89 -14.63
CA ALA A 363 84.29 22.93 -14.86
C ALA A 363 84.60 22.68 -16.36
N GLY A 364 83.77 23.21 -17.27
CA GLY A 364 83.87 22.92 -18.70
C GLY A 364 83.63 21.45 -19.03
N ILE A 365 82.83 20.75 -18.22
CA ILE A 365 82.49 19.33 -18.44
C ILE A 365 81.19 19.28 -19.24
N GLY A 366 81.25 18.68 -20.42
CA GLY A 366 80.06 18.36 -21.19
C GLY A 366 79.37 17.10 -20.69
N VAL A 367 78.07 17.17 -20.43
CA VAL A 367 77.24 16.01 -20.07
C VAL A 367 76.52 15.51 -21.32
N TRP A 368 76.60 14.19 -21.55
CA TRP A 368 75.85 13.52 -22.60
C TRP A 368 75.13 12.30 -22.03
N ASP A 369 73.98 11.99 -22.62
CA ASP A 369 73.20 10.80 -22.36
C ASP A 369 72.91 10.10 -23.70
N ARG A 370 72.89 8.77 -23.68
CA ARG A 370 72.62 7.95 -24.85
C ARG A 370 71.42 7.06 -24.57
N ASP A 371 70.34 7.29 -25.29
CA ASP A 371 69.19 6.39 -25.32
C ASP A 371 69.61 5.07 -25.96
N LEU A 372 69.67 4.01 -25.15
CA LEU A 372 70.08 2.67 -25.59
C LEU A 372 69.07 2.02 -26.55
N ILE A 373 67.81 2.46 -26.56
CA ILE A 373 66.76 1.89 -27.42
C ILE A 373 66.83 2.52 -28.80
N ASN A 374 66.88 3.85 -28.86
CA ASN A 374 66.84 4.59 -30.13
C ASN A 374 68.23 4.93 -30.68
N GLY A 375 69.29 4.73 -29.88
CA GLY A 375 70.66 5.12 -30.22
C GLY A 375 70.90 6.63 -30.21
N ALA A 376 69.88 7.43 -29.88
CA ALA A 376 69.96 8.88 -29.85
C ALA A 376 70.89 9.34 -28.73
N VAL A 377 71.77 10.29 -29.04
CA VAL A 377 72.64 10.94 -28.04
C VAL A 377 72.16 12.36 -27.84
N THR A 378 71.86 12.71 -26.59
CA THR A 378 71.53 14.07 -26.18
C THR A 378 72.67 14.59 -25.32
N GLY A 379 73.27 15.72 -25.70
CA GLY A 379 74.32 16.37 -24.94
C GLY A 379 73.94 17.80 -24.61
N ASP A 380 74.52 18.34 -23.54
CA ASP A 380 74.46 19.76 -23.24
C ASP A 380 75.31 20.58 -24.23
N GLU A 381 75.16 21.91 -24.17
CA GLU A 381 75.87 22.82 -25.08
C GLU A 381 77.39 22.66 -24.99
N THR A 382 77.92 22.48 -23.79
CA THR A 382 79.35 22.28 -23.52
C THR A 382 79.89 21.01 -24.18
N PHE A 383 79.14 19.92 -24.14
CA PHE A 383 79.50 18.66 -24.81
C PHE A 383 79.68 18.83 -26.31
N TRP A 384 78.75 19.55 -26.96
CA TRP A 384 78.84 19.80 -28.40
C TRP A 384 79.98 20.76 -28.75
N GLN A 385 80.20 21.80 -27.93
CA GLN A 385 81.35 22.69 -28.08
C GLN A 385 82.69 21.94 -27.97
N LEU A 386 82.81 20.97 -27.04
CA LEU A 386 84.00 20.14 -26.88
C LEU A 386 84.27 19.22 -28.08
N LEU A 387 83.21 18.76 -28.75
CA LEU A 387 83.31 17.94 -29.96
C LEU A 387 83.60 18.75 -31.23
N ASP A 388 83.66 20.09 -31.14
CA ASP A 388 83.82 21.02 -32.26
C ASP A 388 82.86 20.71 -33.43
N SER A 389 81.68 20.18 -33.07
CA SER A 389 80.64 19.81 -34.01
C SER A 389 79.48 20.78 -33.82
N PRO A 390 78.98 21.44 -34.89
CA PRO A 390 77.69 22.09 -34.81
C PRO A 390 76.66 21.03 -34.37
N GLU A 391 75.82 21.41 -33.42
CA GLU A 391 74.71 20.66 -32.82
C GLU A 391 74.17 19.59 -33.79
N PRO A 392 74.22 18.29 -33.44
CA PRO A 392 73.98 17.25 -34.43
C PRO A 392 72.51 17.21 -34.85
N GLU A 393 72.27 17.06 -36.15
CA GLU A 393 71.13 16.26 -36.58
C GLU A 393 71.32 14.84 -36.00
N PRO A 394 70.29 14.25 -35.35
CA PRO A 394 70.41 12.95 -34.68
C PRO A 394 70.69 11.86 -35.71
N THR A 395 71.96 11.60 -36.00
CA THR A 395 72.39 10.54 -36.90
C THR A 395 73.49 9.74 -36.20
N VAL A 396 73.24 8.43 -36.15
CA VAL A 396 73.93 7.43 -35.33
C VAL A 396 75.42 7.25 -35.71
N ASP A 397 75.88 7.86 -36.82
CA ASP A 397 77.16 7.52 -37.47
C ASP A 397 78.39 8.36 -37.06
N ILE A 398 78.28 9.35 -36.18
CA ILE A 398 79.41 10.26 -35.88
C ILE A 398 80.50 9.60 -35.01
N TYR A 399 80.14 8.65 -34.14
CA TYR A 399 81.07 8.09 -33.16
C TYR A 399 82.17 7.17 -33.72
N HIS A 400 82.00 6.63 -34.93
CA HIS A 400 83.00 5.74 -35.53
C HIS A 400 84.18 6.47 -36.19
N ARG A 401 84.18 7.80 -36.28
CA ARG A 401 85.17 8.53 -37.09
C ARG A 401 86.35 9.12 -36.32
N ASN A 402 86.22 9.34 -35.01
CA ASN A 402 87.18 10.15 -34.23
C ASN A 402 87.90 9.39 -33.09
N VAL A 403 87.71 8.08 -32.95
CA VAL A 403 88.54 7.28 -32.04
C VAL A 403 89.74 6.77 -32.84
N PRO A 404 90.98 7.20 -32.55
CA PRO A 404 92.15 6.60 -33.16
C PRO A 404 92.19 5.11 -32.78
N GLU A 405 92.27 4.23 -33.76
CA GLU A 405 92.59 2.82 -33.52
C GLU A 405 93.99 2.76 -32.90
N GLU A 406 94.06 2.49 -31.60
CA GLU A 406 95.29 2.04 -30.94
C GLU A 406 95.58 0.56 -31.25
#